data_AF-M7TGK5-F1
#
_entry.id   AF-M7TGK5-F1
#
_cell.length_a   1.000
_cell.length_b   1.000
_cell.length_c   1.000
_cell.angle_alpha   90.00
_cell.angle_beta   90.00
_cell.angle_gamma   90.00
#
_symmetry.space_group_name_H-M   'P 1'
#
loop_
_entity.id
_entity.type
_entity.pdbx_description
1 polymer ?
#
loop_
_entity_poly.entity_id
_entity_poly.type
_entity_poly.pdbx_seq_one_letter_code
_entity_poly.pdbx_strand_id
1 'polypeptide(L)'
;MAGTREEILKSFTFGVQFEFLVDRRGTLFNDIWTDSEDPSTTVEGVALVIKEHLEAIQLTYPVSVSNHLDEASRAERAEDELEYRHWIIRGRDSIRARENEIDRVANALRAMEAVSFDESCALRVSVGQGDDKGFPLLALQKLASLLLAGAEELLELLHPDHRVLNNDSCRSIRSSSAVVLEGGSRTPKQSFDGEDWFDCCVRGGGGDGDASATGKIPETELRALWQAETLAEFCLLVGPGENDKIDMAYRFWDLVAPLPISKHEKGIRRTIEFRQADGNLRCDQRYILSWVDVALSLVAFAVEADQDEFERAIKGIRRCLLGLEEVSQVGMFGAAVIRSRVAREFLGILSVPRGSATAISGRAVTCR
;
A
#
# COMPACT_ATOMS: atom_id res chain seq x y z
N MET A 1 -26.31 6.63 8.94
CA MET A 1 -26.27 5.21 9.33
C MET A 1 -25.17 4.58 8.49
N ALA A 2 -24.04 4.24 9.10
CA ALA A 2 -23.00 3.49 8.41
C ALA A 2 -23.52 2.06 8.15
N GLY A 3 -23.27 1.53 6.94
CA GLY A 3 -23.56 0.12 6.65
C GLY A 3 -22.73 -0.80 7.55
N THR A 4 -23.10 -2.06 7.64
CA THR A 4 -22.25 -3.07 8.28
C THR A 4 -20.88 -3.10 7.57
N ARG A 5 -19.80 -3.44 8.30
CA ARG A 5 -18.45 -3.56 7.73
C ARG A 5 -18.40 -4.43 6.47
N GLU A 6 -19.22 -5.47 6.42
CA GLU A 6 -19.34 -6.33 5.24
C GLU A 6 -19.92 -5.58 4.03
N GLU A 7 -20.90 -4.69 4.23
CA GLU A 7 -21.46 -3.84 3.18
C GLU A 7 -20.46 -2.80 2.68
N ILE A 8 -19.63 -2.25 3.58
CA ILE A 8 -18.59 -1.28 3.22
C ILE A 8 -17.47 -1.96 2.44
N LEU A 9 -16.99 -3.13 2.89
CA LEU A 9 -16.02 -3.91 2.13
C LEU A 9 -16.57 -4.33 0.75
N LYS A 10 -17.87 -4.62 0.63
CA LYS A 10 -18.53 -4.86 -0.67
C LYS A 10 -18.59 -3.61 -1.56
N SER A 11 -18.53 -2.42 -0.98
CA SER A 11 -18.48 -1.16 -1.73
C SER A 11 -17.10 -0.85 -2.29
N PHE A 12 -16.05 -1.46 -1.74
CA PHE A 12 -14.68 -1.23 -2.19
C PHE A 12 -14.35 -2.03 -3.44
N THR A 13 -13.54 -1.42 -4.28
CA THR A 13 -12.87 -2.06 -5.40
C THR A 13 -11.38 -2.10 -5.09
N PHE A 14 -10.72 -3.21 -5.34
CA PHE A 14 -9.27 -3.27 -5.26
C PHE A 14 -8.70 -3.92 -6.49
N GLY A 15 -7.40 -3.72 -6.71
CA GLY A 15 -6.64 -4.58 -7.57
C GLY A 15 -5.18 -4.68 -7.21
N VAL A 16 -4.53 -5.58 -7.93
CA VAL A 16 -3.19 -6.06 -7.65
C VAL A 16 -2.37 -5.88 -8.93
N GLN A 17 -1.22 -5.23 -8.79
CA GLN A 17 -0.22 -5.08 -9.84
C GLN A 17 1.01 -5.88 -9.46
N PHE A 18 1.52 -6.63 -10.44
CA PHE A 18 2.79 -7.34 -10.36
C PHE A 18 3.79 -6.62 -11.26
N GLU A 19 4.96 -6.37 -10.71
CA GLU A 19 6.14 -5.88 -11.40
C GLU A 19 7.19 -7.00 -11.37
N PHE A 20 7.88 -7.19 -12.48
CA PHE A 20 8.78 -8.31 -12.69
C PHE A 20 9.76 -7.99 -13.81
N LEU A 21 10.86 -8.74 -13.82
CA LEU A 21 11.91 -8.66 -14.82
C LEU A 21 11.70 -9.75 -15.87
N VAL A 22 12.02 -9.42 -17.12
CA VAL A 22 11.94 -10.35 -18.24
C VAL A 22 13.35 -10.69 -18.74
N ASP A 23 13.68 -11.98 -18.82
CA ASP A 23 14.94 -12.45 -19.36
C ASP A 23 14.93 -12.38 -20.90
N ARG A 24 15.79 -11.52 -21.44
CA ARG A 24 16.01 -11.32 -22.88
C ARG A 24 16.54 -12.56 -23.59
N ARG A 25 17.11 -13.52 -22.86
CA ARG A 25 17.67 -14.77 -23.42
C ARG A 25 16.65 -15.91 -23.42
N GLY A 26 15.46 -15.68 -22.86
CA GLY A 26 14.39 -16.65 -22.84
C GLY A 26 13.86 -16.95 -24.24
N THR A 27 13.68 -18.23 -24.55
CA THR A 27 13.19 -18.69 -25.87
C THR A 27 11.83 -18.13 -26.24
N LEU A 28 11.02 -17.76 -25.25
CA LEU A 28 9.68 -17.22 -25.41
C LEU A 28 9.64 -15.87 -26.14
N PHE A 29 10.72 -15.09 -26.06
CA PHE A 29 10.77 -13.74 -26.60
C PHE A 29 11.79 -13.59 -27.74
N ASN A 30 12.42 -14.68 -28.19
CA ASN A 30 13.51 -14.63 -29.18
C ASN A 30 13.13 -13.86 -30.45
N ASP A 31 11.90 -14.01 -30.93
CA ASP A 31 11.40 -13.37 -32.16
C ASP A 31 11.10 -11.86 -31.98
N ILE A 32 11.03 -11.38 -30.72
CA ILE A 32 10.81 -9.96 -30.39
C ILE A 32 12.14 -9.20 -30.35
N TRP A 33 13.20 -9.85 -29.88
CA TRP A 33 14.52 -9.21 -29.69
C TRP A 33 15.34 -9.08 -30.97
N THR A 34 14.91 -9.65 -32.10
CA THR A 34 15.76 -9.81 -33.29
C THR A 34 15.76 -8.65 -34.29
N ASP A 35 14.83 -7.69 -34.22
CA ASP A 35 14.68 -6.70 -35.31
C ASP A 35 14.42 -5.23 -34.90
N SER A 36 14.32 -4.89 -33.61
CA SER A 36 14.06 -3.51 -33.15
C SER A 36 15.24 -2.90 -32.40
N GLU A 37 15.78 -1.77 -32.89
CA GLU A 37 16.67 -0.90 -32.10
C GLU A 37 15.90 -0.06 -31.06
N ASP A 38 14.58 0.04 -31.18
CA ASP A 38 13.73 0.81 -30.26
C ASP A 38 13.32 -0.06 -29.05
N PRO A 39 13.71 0.34 -27.82
CA PRO A 39 13.26 -0.30 -26.59
C PRO A 39 11.74 -0.34 -26.47
N SER A 40 11.02 0.69 -26.91
CA SER A 40 9.57 0.82 -26.72
C SER A 40 8.80 -0.28 -27.46
N THR A 41 9.09 -0.45 -28.76
CA THR A 41 8.54 -1.53 -29.60
C THR A 41 8.82 -2.92 -29.00
N THR A 42 9.99 -3.09 -28.40
CA THR A 42 10.40 -4.35 -27.78
C THR A 42 9.58 -4.66 -26.53
N VAL A 43 9.31 -3.65 -25.70
CA VAL A 43 8.47 -3.79 -24.50
C VAL A 43 7.02 -4.09 -24.88
N GLU A 44 6.50 -3.46 -25.91
CA GLU A 44 5.16 -3.74 -26.43
C GLU A 44 5.01 -5.20 -26.85
N GLY A 45 5.99 -5.74 -27.58
CA GLY A 45 6.03 -7.15 -27.97
C GLY A 45 6.04 -8.09 -26.77
N VAL A 46 6.89 -7.82 -25.78
CA VAL A 46 6.95 -8.60 -24.52
C VAL A 46 5.62 -8.53 -23.77
N ALA A 47 5.04 -7.34 -23.65
CA ALA A 47 3.78 -7.11 -22.97
C ALA A 47 2.62 -7.89 -23.65
N LEU A 48 2.59 -7.90 -24.98
CA LEU A 48 1.59 -8.64 -25.75
C LEU A 48 1.71 -10.15 -25.51
N VAL A 49 2.91 -10.72 -25.54
CA VAL A 49 3.11 -12.16 -25.29
C VAL A 49 2.69 -12.54 -23.87
N ILE A 50 3.02 -11.72 -22.87
CA ILE A 50 2.56 -11.96 -21.49
C ILE A 50 1.04 -11.87 -21.42
N LYS A 51 0.44 -10.89 -22.08
CA LYS A 51 -1.01 -10.72 -22.12
C LYS A 51 -1.69 -11.95 -22.73
N GLU A 52 -1.23 -12.42 -23.87
CA GLU A 52 -1.74 -13.62 -24.53
C GLU A 52 -1.63 -14.85 -23.62
N HIS A 53 -0.51 -15.00 -22.91
CA HIS A 53 -0.32 -16.06 -21.93
C HIS A 53 -1.34 -15.99 -20.78
N LEU A 54 -1.60 -14.79 -20.25
CA LEU A 54 -2.57 -14.56 -19.18
C LEU A 54 -4.03 -14.64 -19.65
N GLU A 55 -4.31 -14.35 -20.93
CA GLU A 55 -5.65 -14.54 -21.52
C GLU A 55 -5.93 -16.03 -21.76
N ALA A 56 -4.91 -16.81 -22.11
CA ALA A 56 -5.03 -18.26 -22.34
C ALA A 56 -5.48 -19.04 -21.09
N ILE A 57 -5.20 -18.52 -19.90
CA ILE A 57 -5.67 -19.14 -18.65
C ILE A 57 -7.14 -18.87 -18.36
N GLN A 58 -7.90 -18.16 -19.20
CA GLN A 58 -9.37 -17.94 -19.09
C GLN A 58 -9.80 -17.35 -17.73
N LEU A 59 -9.26 -16.18 -17.40
CA LEU A 59 -9.67 -15.43 -16.21
C LEU A 59 -11.09 -14.87 -16.40
N THR A 60 -11.84 -14.75 -15.30
CA THR A 60 -13.17 -14.13 -15.31
C THR A 60 -13.06 -12.63 -15.53
N TYR A 61 -11.99 -12.02 -15.02
CA TYR A 61 -11.69 -10.61 -15.21
C TYR A 61 -10.53 -10.41 -16.19
N PRO A 62 -10.60 -9.39 -17.07
CA PRO A 62 -9.55 -9.12 -18.04
C PRO A 62 -8.27 -8.66 -17.33
N VAL A 63 -7.13 -9.17 -17.79
CA VAL A 63 -5.81 -8.71 -17.38
C VAL A 63 -5.30 -7.69 -18.38
N SER A 64 -4.61 -6.67 -17.88
CA SER A 64 -3.81 -5.78 -18.72
C SER A 64 -2.35 -5.91 -18.39
N VAL A 65 -1.51 -5.79 -19.41
CA VAL A 65 -0.06 -5.70 -19.29
C VAL A 65 0.36 -4.30 -19.74
N SER A 66 1.29 -3.70 -19.00
CA SER A 66 1.86 -2.39 -19.34
C SER A 66 2.96 -2.55 -20.39
N ASN A 67 3.06 -1.61 -21.32
CA ASN A 67 4.12 -1.51 -22.32
C ASN A 67 5.28 -0.59 -21.88
N HIS A 68 5.44 -0.31 -20.58
CA HIS A 68 6.52 0.53 -20.06
C HIS A 68 7.63 -0.27 -19.38
N LEU A 69 8.87 -0.08 -19.82
CA LEU A 69 10.06 -0.28 -19.00
C LEU A 69 10.31 1.03 -18.23
N ASP A 70 10.39 0.96 -16.89
CA ASP A 70 11.05 2.03 -16.11
C ASP A 70 12.57 1.95 -16.36
N GLU A 71 13.02 2.27 -17.58
CA GLU A 71 14.41 2.70 -17.76
C GLU A 71 14.50 4.10 -17.16
N ALA A 72 15.20 4.18 -16.03
CA ALA A 72 15.29 5.33 -15.14
C ALA A 72 15.56 6.69 -15.84
N SER A 73 14.52 7.37 -16.32
CA SER A 73 14.49 8.84 -16.46
C SER A 73 13.13 9.32 -16.96
N ARG A 74 12.47 10.14 -16.14
CA ARG A 74 11.35 11.00 -16.52
C ARG A 74 11.76 11.97 -17.65
N ALA A 75 11.00 11.96 -18.73
CA ALA A 75 10.66 13.14 -19.52
C ALA A 75 9.37 12.81 -20.30
N GLU A 76 8.47 13.79 -20.43
CA GLU A 76 7.30 13.76 -21.32
C GLU A 76 6.08 13.00 -20.80
N ARG A 77 5.36 13.64 -19.86
CA ARG A 77 3.93 13.41 -19.65
C ARG A 77 3.14 14.57 -20.24
N ALA A 78 2.64 14.40 -21.47
CA ALA A 78 1.43 15.01 -22.00
C ALA A 78 1.13 14.41 -23.39
N GLU A 79 -0.14 14.12 -23.62
CA GLU A 79 -0.82 13.71 -24.87
C GLU A 79 -0.95 12.21 -25.21
N ASP A 80 -0.12 11.31 -24.70
CA ASP A 80 -0.26 9.85 -24.93
C ASP A 80 -0.88 9.05 -23.76
N GLU A 81 -1.50 9.72 -22.78
CA GLU A 81 -2.11 9.08 -21.60
C GLU A 81 -3.44 8.32 -21.87
N LEU A 82 -3.79 8.07 -23.13
CA LEU A 82 -5.10 7.53 -23.52
C LEU A 82 -5.20 5.99 -23.54
N GLU A 83 -4.09 5.26 -23.38
CA GLU A 83 -4.09 3.79 -23.30
C GLU A 83 -3.57 3.20 -21.96
N TYR A 84 -3.43 4.01 -20.91
CA TYR A 84 -3.21 3.47 -19.56
C TYR A 84 -4.46 2.77 -19.03
N ARG A 85 -4.51 1.45 -19.18
CA ARG A 85 -5.54 0.63 -18.54
C ARG A 85 -4.92 -0.49 -17.74
N HIS A 86 -4.26 -0.20 -16.63
CA HIS A 86 -4.02 -1.20 -15.58
C HIS A 86 -5.36 -1.84 -15.15
N TRP A 87 -5.61 -3.13 -15.20
CA TRP A 87 -6.76 -3.73 -14.48
C TRP A 87 -6.26 -5.02 -13.85
N ILE A 88 -6.41 -5.32 -12.57
CA ILE A 88 -7.43 -5.03 -11.54
C ILE A 88 -8.79 -5.67 -11.82
N ILE A 89 -8.94 -6.89 -11.30
CA ILE A 89 -10.20 -7.57 -10.95
C ILE A 89 -11.23 -6.55 -10.41
N ARG A 90 -12.24 -6.21 -11.20
CA ARG A 90 -13.42 -5.43 -10.77
C ARG A 90 -14.61 -6.35 -10.53
N GLY A 91 -15.10 -6.43 -9.31
CA GLY A 91 -16.34 -7.13 -8.97
C GLY A 91 -16.98 -6.63 -7.68
N ARG A 92 -18.30 -6.61 -7.58
CA ARG A 92 -18.99 -6.27 -6.30
C ARG A 92 -19.07 -7.47 -5.34
N ASP A 93 -18.34 -8.55 -5.67
CA ASP A 93 -18.37 -9.84 -4.98
C ASP A 93 -17.16 -10.05 -4.06
N SER A 94 -17.37 -10.87 -3.02
CA SER A 94 -16.45 -11.09 -1.90
C SER A 94 -15.00 -11.35 -2.34
N ILE A 95 -14.03 -10.87 -1.56
CA ILE A 95 -12.58 -11.08 -1.71
C ILE A 95 -12.27 -12.54 -2.09
N ARG A 96 -12.96 -13.51 -1.49
CA ARG A 96 -12.83 -14.96 -1.75
C ARG A 96 -13.08 -15.39 -3.20
N ALA A 97 -14.00 -14.74 -3.92
CA ALA A 97 -14.23 -15.06 -5.34
C ALA A 97 -13.04 -14.65 -6.22
N ARG A 98 -12.22 -13.71 -5.71
CA ARG A 98 -11.11 -13.08 -6.43
C ARG A 98 -9.75 -13.66 -6.02
N GLU A 99 -9.66 -14.31 -4.86
CA GLU A 99 -8.47 -15.04 -4.41
C GLU A 99 -7.98 -16.04 -5.48
N ASN A 100 -8.90 -16.83 -6.03
CA ASN A 100 -8.61 -17.79 -7.09
C ASN A 100 -8.00 -17.15 -8.34
N GLU A 101 -8.35 -15.90 -8.66
CA GLU A 101 -7.82 -15.23 -9.85
C GLU A 101 -6.43 -14.69 -9.63
N ILE A 102 -6.19 -14.06 -8.48
CA ILE A 102 -4.87 -13.58 -8.08
C ILE A 102 -3.89 -14.75 -8.06
N ASP A 103 -4.31 -15.90 -7.51
CA ASP A 103 -3.49 -17.11 -7.49
C ASP A 103 -3.22 -17.66 -8.89
N ARG A 104 -4.20 -17.65 -9.78
CA ARG A 104 -4.04 -18.08 -11.18
C ARG A 104 -3.07 -17.18 -11.95
N VAL A 105 -3.18 -15.86 -11.81
CA VAL A 105 -2.25 -14.90 -12.43
C VAL A 105 -0.84 -15.09 -11.88
N ALA A 106 -0.68 -15.16 -10.55
CA ALA A 106 0.62 -15.36 -9.92
C ALA A 106 1.26 -16.69 -10.37
N ASN A 107 0.48 -17.78 -10.47
CA ASN A 107 0.98 -19.07 -10.95
C ASN A 107 1.38 -19.04 -12.42
N ALA A 108 0.58 -18.40 -13.28
CA ALA A 108 0.90 -18.26 -14.70
C ALA A 108 2.20 -17.48 -14.88
N LEU A 109 2.36 -16.32 -14.23
CA LEU A 109 3.59 -15.54 -14.29
C LEU A 109 4.82 -16.31 -13.78
N ARG A 110 4.69 -17.11 -12.70
CA ARG A 110 5.79 -17.94 -12.20
C ARG A 110 6.16 -19.10 -13.13
N ALA A 111 5.20 -19.61 -13.90
CA ALA A 111 5.42 -20.70 -14.84
C ALA A 111 6.16 -20.24 -16.10
N MET A 112 6.21 -18.92 -16.36
CA MET A 112 6.98 -18.35 -17.46
C MET A 112 8.47 -18.34 -17.10
N GLU A 113 9.25 -19.21 -17.73
CA GLU A 113 10.71 -19.33 -17.49
C GLU A 113 11.45 -18.00 -17.69
N ALA A 114 10.97 -17.19 -18.63
CA ALA A 114 11.54 -15.90 -18.96
C ALA A 114 11.08 -14.76 -18.03
N VAL A 115 10.24 -15.02 -17.02
CA VAL A 115 9.83 -14.04 -16.01
C VAL A 115 10.55 -14.31 -14.70
N SER A 116 11.08 -13.26 -14.09
CA SER A 116 11.72 -13.32 -12.78
C SER A 116 11.25 -12.18 -11.90
N PHE A 117 11.20 -12.43 -10.59
CA PHE A 117 10.85 -11.43 -9.60
C PHE A 117 12.12 -11.12 -8.82
N ASP A 118 12.38 -9.84 -8.59
CA ASP A 118 13.45 -9.39 -7.72
C ASP A 118 12.94 -9.12 -6.30
N GLU A 119 13.85 -8.66 -5.44
CA GLU A 119 13.56 -8.29 -4.04
C GLU A 119 12.98 -6.88 -3.92
N SER A 120 12.62 -6.24 -5.05
CA SER A 120 12.03 -4.91 -5.03
C SER A 120 10.55 -4.97 -4.61
N CYS A 121 9.98 -3.79 -4.36
CA CYS A 121 8.57 -3.58 -4.01
C CYS A 121 7.63 -3.80 -5.21
N ALA A 122 7.70 -4.99 -5.80
CA ALA A 122 7.10 -5.31 -7.09
C ALA A 122 5.62 -5.75 -6.97
N LEU A 123 5.06 -5.82 -5.76
CA LEU A 123 3.64 -6.08 -5.55
C LEU A 123 2.94 -4.82 -5.04
N ARG A 124 2.00 -4.29 -5.84
CA ARG A 124 1.22 -3.09 -5.49
C ARG A 124 -0.25 -3.44 -5.38
N VAL A 125 -0.90 -2.95 -4.33
CA VAL A 125 -2.35 -3.11 -4.12
C VAL A 125 -3.01 -1.74 -4.17
N SER A 126 -3.92 -1.52 -5.11
CA SER A 126 -4.69 -0.28 -5.22
C SER A 126 -6.08 -0.50 -4.63
N VAL A 127 -6.53 0.35 -3.71
CA VAL A 127 -7.86 0.29 -3.09
C VAL A 127 -8.65 1.55 -3.44
N GLY A 128 -9.89 1.39 -3.89
CA GLY A 128 -10.81 2.48 -4.28
C GLY A 128 -12.24 2.23 -3.81
N GLN A 129 -13.10 3.25 -3.85
CA GLN A 129 -14.48 3.20 -3.36
C GLN A 129 -15.54 3.00 -4.47
N GLY A 130 -15.18 2.32 -5.57
CA GLY A 130 -16.07 2.13 -6.72
C GLY A 130 -16.56 3.43 -7.39
N ASP A 131 -17.11 3.32 -8.60
CA ASP A 131 -17.79 4.40 -9.34
C ASP A 131 -17.08 5.79 -9.29
N ASP A 132 -15.74 5.82 -9.31
CA ASP A 132 -14.89 7.01 -9.27
C ASP A 132 -15.17 7.98 -8.10
N LYS A 133 -15.76 7.48 -6.99
CA LYS A 133 -16.16 8.32 -5.84
C LYS A 133 -14.99 8.94 -5.09
N GLY A 134 -13.83 8.27 -5.06
CA GLY A 134 -12.70 8.62 -4.20
C GLY A 134 -13.02 8.40 -2.73
N PHE A 135 -12.25 9.01 -1.83
CA PHE A 135 -12.43 8.89 -0.39
C PHE A 135 -12.64 10.26 0.26
N PRO A 136 -13.44 10.34 1.34
CA PRO A 136 -13.58 11.57 2.10
C PRO A 136 -12.27 11.92 2.82
N LEU A 137 -11.98 13.22 2.92
CA LEU A 137 -10.74 13.73 3.55
C LEU A 137 -10.53 13.17 4.96
N LEU A 138 -11.59 13.09 5.78
CA LEU A 138 -11.53 12.55 7.14
C LEU A 138 -11.01 11.10 7.17
N ALA A 139 -11.42 10.25 6.23
CA ALA A 139 -10.92 8.87 6.18
C ALA A 139 -9.43 8.83 5.83
N LEU A 140 -8.98 9.72 4.94
CA LEU A 140 -7.58 9.82 4.56
C LEU A 140 -6.71 10.38 5.70
N GLN A 141 -7.21 11.38 6.43
CA GLN A 141 -6.58 11.90 7.65
C GLN A 141 -6.43 10.80 8.71
N LYS A 142 -7.48 10.01 8.96
CA LYS A 142 -7.41 8.84 9.86
C LYS A 142 -6.38 7.82 9.39
N LEU A 143 -6.39 7.46 8.11
CA LEU A 143 -5.43 6.49 7.56
C LEU A 143 -3.99 6.96 7.73
N ALA A 144 -3.66 8.16 7.25
CA ALA A 144 -2.31 8.73 7.37
C ALA A 144 -1.88 8.89 8.84
N SER A 145 -2.83 9.19 9.73
CA SER A 145 -2.56 9.29 11.16
C SER A 145 -2.20 7.95 11.79
N LEU A 146 -2.87 6.84 11.42
CA LEU A 146 -2.49 5.50 11.86
C LEU A 146 -1.07 5.17 11.42
N LEU A 147 -0.76 5.45 10.15
CA LEU A 147 0.56 5.20 9.57
C LEU A 147 1.64 6.00 10.30
N LEU A 148 1.43 7.30 10.52
CA LEU A 148 2.38 8.16 11.24
C LEU A 148 2.48 7.85 12.74
N ALA A 149 1.40 7.41 13.39
CA ALA A 149 1.39 7.02 14.80
C ALA A 149 2.09 5.67 15.05
N GLY A 150 2.40 4.94 13.99
CA GLY A 150 3.31 3.80 14.00
C GLY A 150 2.72 2.48 13.52
N ALA A 151 1.57 2.52 12.84
CA ALA A 151 1.12 1.37 12.06
C ALA A 151 2.14 0.97 10.99
N GLU A 152 2.91 1.93 10.47
CA GLU A 152 3.99 1.67 9.49
C GLU A 152 5.04 0.70 10.01
N GLU A 153 5.59 0.93 11.20
CA GLU A 153 6.56 0.03 11.84
C GLU A 153 5.97 -1.35 12.15
N LEU A 154 4.68 -1.40 12.47
CA LEU A 154 3.98 -2.66 12.70
C LEU A 154 3.75 -3.43 11.39
N LEU A 155 3.52 -2.73 10.28
CA LEU A 155 3.43 -3.31 8.94
C LEU A 155 4.79 -3.81 8.46
N GLU A 156 5.90 -3.15 8.81
CA GLU A 156 7.27 -3.63 8.56
C GLU A 156 7.52 -5.03 9.12
N LEU A 157 6.87 -5.41 10.22
CA LEU A 157 6.95 -6.77 10.76
C LEU A 157 6.39 -7.83 9.81
N LEU A 158 5.50 -7.46 8.89
CA LEU A 158 4.83 -8.37 7.97
C LEU A 158 5.68 -8.68 6.73
N HIS A 159 6.73 -7.90 6.52
CA HIS A 159 7.57 -7.99 5.33
C HIS A 159 8.91 -8.69 5.62
N PRO A 160 9.55 -9.31 4.60
CA PRO A 160 10.89 -9.87 4.74
C PRO A 160 11.96 -8.82 5.10
N ASP A 161 13.07 -9.26 5.70
CA ASP A 161 14.12 -8.35 6.19
C ASP A 161 14.83 -7.57 5.08
N HIS A 162 15.04 -8.17 3.91
CA HIS A 162 15.63 -7.46 2.77
C HIS A 162 14.81 -6.24 2.36
N ARG A 163 13.47 -6.29 2.48
CA ARG A 163 12.60 -5.14 2.18
C ARG A 163 12.80 -4.02 3.20
N VAL A 164 12.89 -4.38 4.48
CA VAL A 164 13.04 -3.39 5.57
C VAL A 164 14.42 -2.73 5.49
N LEU A 165 15.46 -3.50 5.15
CA LEU A 165 16.84 -3.04 5.04
C LEU A 165 17.13 -2.28 3.74
N ASN A 166 16.45 -2.60 2.63
CA ASN A 166 16.62 -1.98 1.31
C ASN A 166 15.39 -1.17 0.88
N ASN A 167 14.90 -0.28 1.76
CA ASN A 167 13.65 0.47 1.55
C ASN A 167 13.78 1.70 0.63
N ASP A 168 14.79 1.76 -0.25
CA ASP A 168 15.00 2.92 -1.12
C ASP A 168 13.96 3.04 -2.23
N SER A 169 13.33 1.92 -2.61
CA SER A 169 12.33 1.89 -3.68
C SER A 169 10.94 2.38 -3.27
N CYS A 170 10.58 2.31 -1.97
CA CYS A 170 9.24 2.62 -1.48
C CYS A 170 9.29 3.22 -0.08
N ARG A 171 9.66 4.50 0.02
CA ARG A 171 10.00 5.14 1.28
C ARG A 171 8.81 5.30 2.21
N SER A 172 9.11 5.16 3.50
CA SER A 172 8.15 5.31 4.58
C SER A 172 7.58 6.73 4.64
N ILE A 173 6.27 6.83 4.88
CA ILE A 173 5.60 8.10 5.17
C ILE A 173 6.18 8.77 6.44
N ARG A 174 6.72 7.99 7.38
CA ARG A 174 7.29 8.51 8.63
C ARG A 174 8.68 9.14 8.49
N SER A 175 9.37 8.88 7.39
CA SER A 175 10.73 9.41 7.17
C SER A 175 10.85 10.32 5.96
N SER A 176 9.93 10.20 4.99
CA SER A 176 10.12 10.82 3.66
C SER A 176 8.93 11.64 3.18
N SER A 177 7.83 11.72 3.94
CA SER A 177 6.70 12.56 3.55
C SER A 177 6.99 14.05 3.75
N ALA A 178 6.36 14.90 2.96
CA ALA A 178 6.49 16.35 3.09
C ALA A 178 6.11 16.83 4.51
N VAL A 179 5.09 16.22 5.13
CA VAL A 179 4.69 16.59 6.49
C VAL A 179 5.78 16.32 7.53
N VAL A 180 6.63 15.33 7.33
CA VAL A 180 7.77 15.05 8.20
C VAL A 180 8.97 15.94 7.85
N LEU A 181 9.25 16.11 6.56
CA LEU A 181 10.44 16.84 6.09
C LEU A 181 10.31 18.36 6.20
N GLU A 182 9.09 18.88 6.01
CA GLU A 182 8.80 20.32 5.88
C GLU A 182 7.82 20.82 6.97
N GLY A 183 7.13 19.91 7.66
CA GLY A 183 6.02 20.24 8.57
C GLY A 183 6.39 21.13 9.77
N GLY A 184 7.67 21.25 10.11
CA GLY A 184 8.15 22.20 11.13
C GLY A 184 7.97 23.68 10.77
N SER A 185 7.64 24.01 9.51
CA SER A 185 7.53 25.41 9.03
C SER A 185 6.11 25.99 9.05
N ARG A 186 5.06 25.16 9.16
CA ARG A 186 3.68 25.65 9.16
C ARG A 186 3.27 26.18 10.53
N THR A 187 2.77 27.42 10.57
CA THR A 187 2.16 27.98 11.77
C THR A 187 0.87 27.22 12.08
N PRO A 188 0.74 26.57 13.24
CA PRO A 188 -0.45 25.80 13.54
C PRO A 188 -1.69 26.70 13.62
N LYS A 189 -2.79 26.31 12.96
CA LYS A 189 -4.11 26.87 13.26
C LYS A 189 -4.51 26.55 14.72
N GLN A 190 -5.32 27.42 15.32
CA GLN A 190 -5.74 27.27 16.72
C GLN A 190 -6.70 26.10 16.96
N SER A 191 -7.47 25.66 15.96
CA SER A 191 -8.39 24.52 16.07
C SER A 191 -8.47 23.71 14.77
N PHE A 192 -8.88 22.44 14.89
CA PHE A 192 -9.20 21.54 13.77
C PHE A 192 -10.21 20.46 14.20
N ASP A 193 -10.90 19.85 13.23
CA ASP A 193 -11.83 18.75 13.49
C ASP A 193 -11.08 17.53 14.03
N GLY A 194 -11.33 17.09 15.26
CA GLY A 194 -10.61 15.96 15.88
C GLY A 194 -9.64 16.34 17.00
N GLU A 195 -9.72 17.56 17.54
CA GLU A 195 -8.93 17.95 18.72
C GLU A 195 -9.12 17.00 19.91
N ASP A 196 -10.34 16.47 20.12
CA ASP A 196 -10.65 15.61 21.27
C ASP A 196 -9.79 14.33 21.31
N TRP A 197 -9.73 13.55 20.21
CA TRP A 197 -8.91 12.33 20.18
C TRP A 197 -7.42 12.67 20.17
N PHE A 198 -7.04 13.79 19.52
CA PHE A 198 -5.68 14.25 19.44
C PHE A 198 -5.15 14.61 20.84
N ASP A 199 -5.93 15.36 21.61
CA ASP A 199 -5.58 15.70 22.99
C ASP A 199 -5.57 14.43 23.86
N CYS A 200 -6.50 13.48 23.69
CA CYS A 200 -6.51 12.23 24.44
C CYS A 200 -5.32 11.30 24.14
N CYS A 201 -4.91 11.18 22.88
CA CYS A 201 -3.88 10.22 22.44
C CYS A 201 -2.47 10.80 22.37
N VAL A 202 -2.35 12.09 22.04
CA VAL A 202 -1.09 12.75 21.72
C VAL A 202 -0.62 13.62 22.90
N ARG A 203 -1.50 14.45 23.47
CA ARG A 203 -1.14 15.36 24.57
C ARG A 203 -1.36 14.81 25.97
N GLY A 204 -2.44 14.05 26.18
CA GLY A 204 -2.91 13.53 27.46
C GLY A 204 -2.20 12.27 27.94
N GLY A 205 -1.24 11.75 27.17
CA GLY A 205 -0.41 10.60 27.55
C GLY A 205 0.79 10.96 28.44
N GLY A 206 0.89 12.20 28.91
CA GLY A 206 1.94 12.69 29.81
C GLY A 206 1.76 12.21 31.25
N GLY A 207 2.00 10.92 31.49
CA GLY A 207 2.31 10.38 32.81
C GLY A 207 3.74 9.83 32.79
N ASP A 208 4.66 10.59 33.41
CA ASP A 208 6.02 10.25 33.82
C ASP A 208 6.86 9.27 32.99
N GLY A 209 7.88 9.82 32.32
CA GLY A 209 9.24 9.45 32.69
C GLY A 209 10.01 8.41 31.86
N ASP A 210 9.48 7.86 30.77
CA ASP A 210 10.28 6.97 29.91
C ASP A 210 10.40 7.50 28.47
N ALA A 211 11.55 8.11 28.21
CA ALA A 211 11.94 8.72 26.95
C ALA A 211 12.42 7.65 25.95
N SER A 212 11.57 6.69 25.62
CA SER A 212 11.81 5.86 24.44
C SER A 212 11.41 6.62 23.18
N ALA A 213 12.35 6.78 22.25
CA ALA A 213 12.12 7.45 20.96
C ALA A 213 11.11 6.69 20.07
N THR A 214 10.91 5.39 20.31
CA THR A 214 10.14 4.46 19.46
C THR A 214 8.63 4.40 19.73
N GLY A 215 8.10 5.28 20.59
CA GLY A 215 6.66 5.36 20.88
C GLY A 215 6.06 6.77 20.89
N LYS A 216 6.85 7.80 20.53
CA LYS A 216 6.37 9.19 20.50
C LYS A 216 5.55 9.42 19.23
N ILE A 217 4.29 9.75 19.42
CA ILE A 217 3.42 10.16 18.32
C ILE A 217 3.90 11.52 17.78
N PRO A 218 4.07 11.67 16.46
CA PRO A 218 4.54 12.92 15.84
C PRO A 218 3.46 14.00 15.89
N GLU A 219 3.40 14.76 17.00
CA GLU A 219 2.35 15.74 17.30
C GLU A 219 2.23 16.80 16.20
N THR A 220 3.35 17.41 15.81
CA THR A 220 3.37 18.52 14.84
C THR A 220 2.86 18.08 13.48
N GLU A 221 3.28 16.89 13.06
CA GLU A 221 2.97 16.29 11.77
C GLU A 221 1.51 15.86 11.71
N LEU A 222 1.00 15.20 12.76
CA LEU A 222 -0.42 14.88 12.85
C LEU A 222 -1.27 16.14 12.87
N ARG A 223 -0.86 17.18 13.60
CA ARG A 223 -1.59 18.45 13.61
C ARG A 223 -1.66 19.06 12.21
N ALA A 224 -0.56 19.03 11.46
CA ALA A 224 -0.54 19.53 10.08
C ALA A 224 -1.48 18.72 9.15
N LEU A 225 -1.54 17.39 9.29
CA LEU A 225 -2.47 16.56 8.52
C LEU A 225 -3.94 16.89 8.78
N TRP A 226 -4.30 17.08 10.05
CA TRP A 226 -5.68 17.37 10.43
C TRP A 226 -6.09 18.82 10.16
N GLN A 227 -5.11 19.72 9.96
CA GLN A 227 -5.34 21.09 9.52
C GLN A 227 -5.47 21.25 7.99
N ALA A 228 -5.22 20.19 7.22
CA ALA A 228 -5.51 20.20 5.78
C ALA A 228 -7.03 20.34 5.58
N GLU A 229 -7.45 21.34 4.80
CA GLU A 229 -8.87 21.60 4.54
C GLU A 229 -9.32 20.98 3.21
N THR A 230 -8.37 20.65 2.34
CA THR A 230 -8.63 20.09 1.02
C THR A 230 -7.86 18.79 0.80
N LEU A 231 -8.40 17.97 -0.10
CA LEU A 231 -7.74 16.75 -0.54
C LEU A 231 -6.37 17.03 -1.19
N ALA A 232 -6.25 18.12 -1.95
CA ALA A 232 -4.98 18.52 -2.56
C ALA A 232 -3.92 18.89 -1.51
N GLU A 233 -4.30 19.67 -0.49
CA GLU A 233 -3.41 20.00 0.63
C GLU A 233 -2.96 18.75 1.39
N PHE A 234 -3.90 17.82 1.65
CA PHE A 234 -3.59 16.55 2.28
C PHE A 234 -2.61 15.73 1.43
N CYS A 235 -2.85 15.57 0.14
CA CYS A 235 -1.98 14.80 -0.77
C CYS A 235 -0.57 15.39 -0.87
N LEU A 236 -0.43 16.72 -0.82
CA LEU A 236 0.88 17.38 -0.74
C LEU A 236 1.61 17.00 0.55
N LEU A 237 0.92 16.96 1.69
CA LEU A 237 1.51 16.63 2.99
C LEU A 237 1.99 15.18 3.09
N VAL A 238 1.22 14.23 2.57
CA VAL A 238 1.57 12.79 2.64
C VAL A 238 2.42 12.31 1.45
N GLY A 239 2.55 13.15 0.42
CA GLY A 239 3.38 12.89 -0.75
C GLY A 239 4.88 12.98 -0.44
N PRO A 240 5.74 12.73 -1.45
CA PRO A 240 7.16 13.04 -1.31
C PRO A 240 7.30 14.54 -0.99
N GLY A 241 8.28 14.92 -0.17
CA GLY A 241 8.66 16.34 -0.01
C GLY A 241 9.16 16.94 -1.33
N GLU A 242 9.92 18.04 -1.26
CA GLU A 242 10.47 18.73 -2.46
C GLU A 242 11.19 17.82 -3.50
N ASN A 243 11.57 16.59 -3.15
CA ASN A 243 12.13 15.63 -4.08
C ASN A 243 11.05 14.73 -4.72
N ASP A 244 10.46 15.20 -5.81
CA ASP A 244 9.47 14.45 -6.59
C ASP A 244 9.97 13.10 -7.11
N LYS A 245 11.27 12.79 -7.06
CA LYS A 245 11.84 11.51 -7.52
C LYS A 245 11.71 10.37 -6.51
N ILE A 246 11.21 10.64 -5.31
CA ILE A 246 11.05 9.63 -4.27
C ILE A 246 9.72 8.91 -4.45
N ASP A 247 9.80 7.59 -4.58
CA ASP A 247 8.63 6.73 -4.52
C ASP A 247 8.25 6.44 -3.07
N MET A 248 7.03 6.82 -2.70
CA MET A 248 6.47 6.57 -1.38
C MET A 248 5.85 5.17 -1.29
N ALA A 249 5.91 4.56 -0.11
CA ALA A 249 5.23 3.31 0.24
C ALA A 249 3.71 3.36 0.03
N TYR A 250 3.14 4.57 0.10
CA TYR A 250 1.73 4.84 -0.11
C TYR A 250 1.56 5.97 -1.12
N ARG A 251 0.72 5.76 -2.14
CA ARG A 251 0.40 6.80 -3.13
C ARG A 251 -1.04 7.24 -2.95
N PHE A 252 -1.20 8.53 -2.65
CA PHE A 252 -2.50 9.21 -2.53
C PHE A 252 -2.81 10.14 -3.71
N TRP A 253 -1.85 10.36 -4.62
CA TRP A 253 -1.96 11.35 -5.70
C TRP A 253 -3.08 11.05 -6.72
N ASP A 254 -3.44 9.79 -6.89
CA ASP A 254 -4.55 9.38 -7.76
C ASP A 254 -5.91 9.91 -7.28
N LEU A 255 -5.99 10.42 -6.05
CA LEU A 255 -7.23 10.98 -5.49
C LEU A 255 -7.53 12.41 -5.99
N VAL A 256 -6.52 13.16 -6.46
CA VAL A 256 -6.63 14.59 -6.82
C VAL A 256 -6.71 14.82 -8.33
N ALA A 257 -6.45 13.79 -9.15
CA ALA A 257 -6.38 13.93 -10.61
C ALA A 257 -7.63 14.63 -11.21
N PRO A 258 -7.44 15.64 -12.07
CA PRO A 258 -8.51 16.53 -12.54
C PRO A 258 -9.52 15.78 -13.40
N LEU A 259 -10.82 15.94 -13.15
CA LEU A 259 -11.93 15.30 -13.88
C LEU A 259 -11.70 15.24 -15.40
N PRO A 260 -12.11 14.15 -16.07
CA PRO A 260 -11.82 13.98 -17.48
C PRO A 260 -12.41 15.11 -18.33
N ILE A 261 -11.59 15.68 -19.22
CA ILE A 261 -11.93 16.85 -20.03
C ILE A 261 -12.82 16.42 -21.23
N SER A 262 -12.83 15.13 -21.58
CA SER A 262 -13.62 14.60 -22.69
C SER A 262 -14.54 13.42 -22.30
N LYS A 263 -15.68 13.33 -22.99
CA LYS A 263 -16.67 12.22 -22.86
C LYS A 263 -16.13 10.83 -23.28
N HIS A 264 -14.88 10.77 -23.74
CA HIS A 264 -14.22 9.53 -24.17
C HIS A 264 -13.18 9.02 -23.16
N GLU A 265 -12.81 9.82 -22.15
CA GLU A 265 -11.95 9.40 -21.04
C GLU A 265 -12.78 8.58 -20.04
N LYS A 266 -12.61 7.26 -20.08
CA LYS A 266 -13.19 6.36 -19.09
C LYS A 266 -12.54 6.59 -17.72
N GLY A 267 -13.21 7.34 -16.85
CA GLY A 267 -13.14 7.30 -15.39
C GLY A 267 -11.76 7.46 -14.76
N ILE A 268 -11.51 8.61 -14.13
CA ILE A 268 -10.30 8.82 -13.33
C ILE A 268 -10.37 7.98 -12.08
N ARG A 269 -9.38 7.11 -11.94
CA ARG A 269 -9.27 6.21 -10.80
C ARG A 269 -8.91 7.01 -9.58
N ARG A 270 -9.73 6.90 -8.55
CA ARG A 270 -9.45 7.45 -7.24
C ARG A 270 -9.13 6.32 -6.28
N THR A 271 -7.85 5.96 -6.23
CA THR A 271 -7.34 4.85 -5.44
C THR A 271 -6.23 5.28 -4.48
N ILE A 272 -6.04 4.50 -3.43
CA ILE A 272 -4.87 4.52 -2.55
C ILE A 272 -4.00 3.32 -2.93
N GLU A 273 -2.75 3.56 -3.31
CA GLU A 273 -1.81 2.50 -3.69
C GLU A 273 -0.92 2.13 -2.50
N PHE A 274 -0.84 0.83 -2.20
CA PHE A 274 0.01 0.23 -1.18
C PHE A 274 1.13 -0.53 -1.87
N ARG A 275 2.38 -0.08 -1.68
CA ARG A 275 3.55 -0.54 -2.44
C ARG A 275 4.58 -1.28 -1.60
N GLN A 276 4.27 -1.58 -0.34
CA GLN A 276 5.25 -2.10 0.60
C GLN A 276 5.52 -3.60 0.47
N ALA A 277 4.70 -4.32 -0.30
CA ALA A 277 4.82 -5.75 -0.37
C ALA A 277 5.95 -6.18 -1.30
N ASP A 278 6.75 -7.11 -0.79
CA ASP A 278 7.75 -7.86 -1.55
C ASP A 278 7.15 -8.43 -2.83
N GLY A 279 7.79 -8.10 -3.95
CA GLY A 279 7.47 -8.58 -5.29
C GLY A 279 7.86 -10.03 -5.54
N ASN A 280 8.69 -10.63 -4.69
CA ASN A 280 9.14 -12.00 -4.85
C ASN A 280 8.00 -12.99 -4.62
N LEU A 281 7.32 -13.30 -5.73
CA LEU A 281 6.24 -14.28 -5.73
C LEU A 281 6.74 -15.70 -5.45
N ARG A 282 8.04 -16.00 -5.39
CA ARG A 282 8.52 -17.39 -5.28
C ARG A 282 8.14 -18.07 -3.96
N CYS A 283 7.80 -17.32 -2.92
CA CYS A 283 7.80 -17.85 -1.56
C CYS A 283 6.42 -18.13 -0.94
N ASP A 284 5.35 -17.37 -1.27
CA ASP A 284 4.03 -17.62 -0.66
C ASP A 284 2.87 -16.90 -1.38
N GLN A 285 1.91 -17.64 -1.92
CA GLN A 285 0.66 -17.05 -2.48
C GLN A 285 -0.25 -16.50 -1.39
N ARG A 286 -0.30 -17.16 -0.23
CA ARG A 286 -1.16 -16.73 0.88
C ARG A 286 -0.75 -15.36 1.40
N TYR A 287 0.53 -15.01 1.26
CA TYR A 287 1.01 -13.68 1.54
C TYR A 287 0.34 -12.61 0.67
N ILE A 288 0.22 -12.82 -0.65
CA ILE A 288 -0.39 -11.85 -1.58
C ILE A 288 -1.83 -11.57 -1.15
N LEU A 289 -2.60 -12.63 -0.93
CA LEU A 289 -3.99 -12.54 -0.50
C LEU A 289 -4.10 -11.87 0.88
N SER A 290 -3.21 -12.24 1.81
CA SER A 290 -3.19 -11.64 3.13
C SER A 290 -2.82 -10.16 3.10
N TRP A 291 -1.92 -9.75 2.20
CA TRP A 291 -1.57 -8.35 2.01
C TRP A 291 -2.72 -7.54 1.44
N VAL A 292 -3.47 -8.11 0.48
CA VAL A 292 -4.72 -7.49 -0.02
C VAL A 292 -5.71 -7.29 1.12
N ASP A 293 -5.90 -8.29 1.99
CA ASP A 293 -6.77 -8.17 3.17
C ASP A 293 -6.31 -7.08 4.14
N VAL A 294 -5.00 -6.95 4.36
CA VAL A 294 -4.42 -5.90 5.20
C VAL A 294 -4.70 -4.51 4.61
N ALA A 295 -4.39 -4.30 3.32
CA ALA A 295 -4.63 -3.03 2.63
C ALA A 295 -6.11 -2.65 2.66
N LEU A 296 -7.01 -3.60 2.37
CA LEU A 296 -8.46 -3.39 2.44
C LEU A 296 -8.92 -3.06 3.86
N SER A 297 -8.41 -3.77 4.86
CA SER A 297 -8.80 -3.57 6.26
C SER A 297 -8.33 -2.24 6.83
N LEU A 298 -7.15 -1.76 6.42
CA LEU A 298 -6.64 -0.44 6.76
C LEU A 298 -7.58 0.66 6.24
N VAL A 299 -7.93 0.59 4.95
CA VAL A 299 -8.83 1.58 4.33
C VAL A 299 -10.24 1.49 4.93
N ALA A 300 -10.74 0.27 5.14
CA ALA A 300 -12.08 0.05 5.72
C ALA A 300 -12.16 0.62 7.14
N PHE A 301 -11.16 0.31 7.97
CA PHE A 301 -11.07 0.87 9.31
C PHE A 301 -11.05 2.40 9.29
N ALA A 302 -10.24 3.01 8.42
CA ALA A 302 -10.15 4.47 8.36
C ALA A 302 -11.47 5.15 7.91
N VAL A 303 -12.26 4.48 7.06
CA VAL A 303 -13.59 4.93 6.63
C VAL A 303 -14.65 4.74 7.71
N GLU A 304 -14.59 3.62 8.43
CA GLU A 304 -15.63 3.18 9.37
C GLU A 304 -15.49 3.73 10.78
N ALA A 305 -14.24 3.76 11.27
CA ALA A 305 -13.98 3.93 12.69
C ALA A 305 -14.60 5.24 13.18
N ASP A 306 -15.44 5.16 14.20
CA ASP A 306 -15.83 6.35 14.95
C ASP A 306 -14.64 6.90 15.75
N GLN A 307 -14.87 7.99 16.48
CA GLN A 307 -13.81 8.63 17.26
C GLN A 307 -13.25 7.71 18.35
N ASP A 308 -14.12 6.96 19.05
CA ASP A 308 -13.72 6.07 20.15
C ASP A 308 -12.95 4.83 19.63
N GLU A 309 -13.37 4.28 18.50
CA GLU A 309 -12.67 3.22 17.78
C GLU A 309 -11.30 3.68 17.29
N PHE A 310 -11.24 4.87 16.70
CA PHE A 310 -9.99 5.46 16.22
C PHE A 310 -9.01 5.71 17.37
N GLU A 311 -9.48 6.29 18.48
CA GLU A 311 -8.69 6.52 19.68
C GLU A 311 -8.14 5.20 20.26
N ARG A 312 -9.00 4.18 20.37
CA ARG A 312 -8.58 2.84 20.83
C ARG A 312 -7.52 2.23 19.92
N ALA A 313 -7.63 2.41 18.61
CA ALA A 313 -6.65 1.89 17.67
C ALA A 313 -5.28 2.56 17.83
N ILE A 314 -5.23 3.90 17.94
CA ILE A 314 -3.98 4.63 18.19
C ILE A 314 -3.33 4.18 19.51
N LYS A 315 -4.10 4.05 20.58
CA LYS A 315 -3.60 3.51 21.87
C LYS A 315 -3.11 2.07 21.74
N GLY A 316 -3.80 1.24 20.96
CA GLY A 316 -3.41 -0.14 20.68
C GLY A 316 -2.10 -0.25 19.88
N ILE A 317 -1.92 0.60 18.86
CA ILE A 317 -0.67 0.71 18.08
C ILE A 317 0.50 1.06 19.01
N ARG A 318 0.34 2.07 19.87
CA ARG A 318 1.38 2.43 20.86
C ARG A 318 1.75 1.26 21.76
N ARG A 319 0.76 0.51 22.26
CA ARG A 319 1.00 -0.69 23.08
C ARG A 319 1.78 -1.75 22.30
N CYS A 320 1.43 -1.98 21.04
CA CYS A 320 2.13 -2.91 20.16
C CYS A 320 3.60 -2.51 20.00
N LEU A 321 3.88 -1.22 19.77
CA LEU A 321 5.25 -0.69 19.66
C LEU A 321 6.05 -0.87 20.95
N LEU A 322 5.47 -0.56 22.11
CA LEU A 322 6.13 -0.81 23.41
C LEU A 322 6.45 -2.30 23.59
N GLY A 323 5.55 -3.19 23.17
CA GLY A 323 5.79 -4.63 23.16
C GLY A 323 6.92 -5.07 22.22
N LEU A 324 7.26 -4.27 21.20
CA LEU A 324 8.44 -4.51 20.36
C LEU A 324 9.74 -4.07 21.01
N GLU A 325 9.73 -3.06 21.88
CA GLU A 325 10.94 -2.65 22.59
C GLU A 325 11.44 -3.73 23.55
N GLU A 326 10.49 -4.48 24.15
CA GLU A 326 10.78 -5.66 24.97
C GLU A 326 11.51 -6.76 24.17
N VAL A 327 11.32 -6.83 22.84
CA VAL A 327 12.00 -7.79 21.95
C VAL A 327 13.51 -7.62 22.01
N SER A 328 14.00 -6.38 22.09
CA SER A 328 15.43 -6.05 22.13
C SER A 328 16.13 -6.59 23.39
N GLN A 329 15.37 -7.05 24.39
CA GLN A 329 15.87 -7.58 25.65
C GLN A 329 15.83 -9.12 25.72
N VAL A 330 15.32 -9.81 24.69
CA VAL A 330 15.13 -11.27 24.69
C VAL A 330 15.97 -11.93 23.60
N GLY A 331 16.48 -13.14 23.86
CA GLY A 331 17.23 -13.92 22.87
C GLY A 331 16.45 -14.21 21.58
N MET A 332 17.17 -14.55 20.50
CA MET A 332 16.68 -14.66 19.11
C MET A 332 15.37 -15.45 18.93
N PHE A 333 15.18 -16.57 19.63
CA PHE A 333 13.94 -17.36 19.55
C PHE A 333 12.74 -16.66 20.21
N GLY A 334 12.96 -15.91 21.30
CA GLY A 334 11.93 -15.10 21.92
C GLY A 334 11.50 -13.93 21.02
N ALA A 335 12.44 -13.38 20.25
CA ALA A 335 12.16 -12.24 19.39
C ALA A 335 11.15 -12.55 18.27
N ALA A 336 11.28 -13.69 17.61
CA ALA A 336 10.34 -14.10 16.55
C ALA A 336 8.92 -14.33 17.08
N VAL A 337 8.79 -14.96 18.25
CA VAL A 337 7.49 -15.21 18.90
C VAL A 337 6.82 -13.91 19.31
N ILE A 338 7.56 -12.97 19.90
CA ILE A 338 7.02 -11.67 20.30
C ILE A 338 6.58 -10.88 19.07
N ARG A 339 7.38 -10.81 18.00
CA ARG A 339 7.00 -10.11 16.76
C ARG A 339 5.74 -10.69 16.13
N SER A 340 5.62 -12.02 16.03
CA SER A 340 4.41 -12.67 15.52
C SER A 340 3.18 -12.40 16.40
N ARG A 341 3.34 -12.35 17.73
CA ARG A 341 2.26 -11.96 18.65
C ARG A 341 1.83 -10.50 18.42
N VAL A 342 2.79 -9.57 18.38
CA VAL A 342 2.54 -8.14 18.18
C VAL A 342 1.88 -7.90 16.82
N ALA A 343 2.38 -8.51 15.75
CA ALA A 343 1.77 -8.42 14.43
C ALA A 343 0.31 -8.89 14.44
N ARG A 344 -0.01 -10.01 15.10
CA ARG A 344 -1.39 -10.50 15.20
C ARG A 344 -2.29 -9.59 16.04
N GLU A 345 -1.77 -9.00 17.11
CA GLU A 345 -2.52 -8.02 17.91
C GLU A 345 -2.85 -6.78 17.07
N PHE A 346 -1.86 -6.23 16.37
CA PHE A 346 -2.03 -5.11 15.45
C PHE A 346 -3.07 -5.41 14.35
N LEU A 347 -2.96 -6.56 13.69
CA LEU A 347 -3.93 -6.98 12.68
C LEU A 347 -5.33 -7.20 13.27
N GLY A 348 -5.42 -7.57 14.54
CA GLY A 348 -6.66 -7.64 15.30
C GLY A 348 -7.31 -6.27 15.51
N ILE A 349 -6.52 -5.22 15.79
CA ILE A 349 -7.00 -3.83 15.90
C ILE A 349 -7.69 -3.41 14.60
N LEU A 350 -7.08 -3.74 13.46
CA LEU A 350 -7.61 -3.42 12.14
C LEU A 350 -8.73 -4.34 11.67
N SER A 351 -9.10 -5.33 12.49
CA SER A 351 -10.08 -6.38 12.15
C SER A 351 -9.76 -7.13 10.86
N VAL A 352 -8.48 -7.43 10.62
CA VAL A 352 -8.04 -8.29 9.52
C VAL A 352 -8.52 -9.72 9.77
N PRO A 353 -8.99 -10.46 8.74
CA PRO A 353 -9.41 -11.84 8.90
C PRO A 353 -8.33 -12.71 9.57
N ARG A 354 -8.72 -13.53 10.55
CA ARG A 354 -7.78 -14.34 11.36
C ARG A 354 -6.90 -15.27 10.52
N GLY A 355 -7.44 -15.82 9.44
CA GLY A 355 -6.68 -16.67 8.50
C GLY A 355 -5.52 -15.91 7.88
N SER A 356 -5.82 -14.73 7.32
CA SER A 356 -4.87 -13.82 6.70
C SER A 356 -3.84 -13.29 7.70
N ALA A 357 -4.29 -12.90 8.90
CA ALA A 357 -3.40 -12.48 9.97
C ALA A 357 -2.42 -13.58 10.41
N THR A 358 -2.87 -14.83 10.44
CA THR A 358 -2.01 -15.98 10.78
C THR A 358 -1.01 -16.27 9.65
N ALA A 359 -1.46 -16.24 8.39
CA ALA A 359 -0.60 -16.50 7.24
C ALA A 359 0.53 -15.45 7.13
N ILE A 360 0.18 -14.16 7.17
CA ILE A 360 1.17 -13.09 6.98
C ILE A 360 2.14 -12.95 8.15
N SER A 361 1.67 -13.10 9.40
CA SER A 361 2.54 -13.07 10.59
C SER A 361 3.41 -14.31 10.74
N GLY A 362 3.02 -15.45 10.13
CA GLY A 362 3.83 -16.66 10.09
C GLY A 362 5.01 -16.53 9.13
N ARG A 363 4.80 -15.93 7.94
CA ARG A 363 5.87 -15.71 6.95
C ARG A 363 6.98 -14.79 7.48
N ALA A 364 6.61 -13.77 8.25
CA ALA A 364 7.55 -12.88 8.94
C ALA A 364 8.56 -13.58 9.85
N VAL A 365 8.25 -14.81 10.29
CA VAL A 365 9.13 -15.64 11.13
C VAL A 365 9.99 -16.58 10.28
N THR A 366 9.50 -17.03 9.12
CA THR A 366 10.14 -18.09 8.33
C THR A 366 11.01 -17.59 7.17
N CYS A 367 10.81 -16.35 6.71
CA CYS A 367 11.50 -15.77 5.55
C CYS A 367 12.48 -14.63 5.91
N ARG A 368 13.00 -14.64 7.13
CA ARG A 368 14.07 -13.72 7.58
C ARG A 368 15.45 -14.30 7.35
#